data_AF-X1HM06-F1
#
_entry.id   AF-X1HM06-F1
#
_cell.length_a   1.000
_cell.length_b   1.000
_cell.length_c   1.000
_cell.angle_alpha   90.00
_cell.angle_beta   90.00
_cell.angle_gamma   90.00
#
_symmetry.space_group_name_H-M   'P 1'
#
loop_
_entity.id
_entity.type
_entity.pdbx_description
1 polymer ?
#
loop_
_entity_poly.entity_id
_entity_poly.type
_entity_poly.pdbx_seq_one_letter_code
_entity_poly.pdbx_strand_id
1 'polypeptide(L)'
;SDKNYVQVKILKAENRETKGELNSPYFPGITLHGEIEETEEGLSFYITRIRMFTNWPQGWTDAYYEASGHIVFQEQNDQWTAETTDTFELWGISKGEIRYYDAYFRGDEGLWKVKNRIDRIRRLNRFFKDDRRTPVFYPDKKGFVREIVPFLFPEAKKTFNIIERKRLFSETNLLYDQSEGEMVEGASLFWNTEYSQNILPEQLIPLRDSGTLWRDFEEASGLIYSLYNLEYIVNDWMEGKIFSTTRSRK
;
A
#
# COMPACT_ATOMS: atom_id res chain seq x y z
N SER A 1 18.86 2.01 -17.18
CA SER A 1 17.63 2.75 -17.56
C SER A 1 16.37 1.92 -17.36
N ASP A 2 16.37 0.87 -16.52
CA ASP A 2 15.28 -0.12 -16.48
C ASP A 2 14.74 -0.33 -15.06
N LYS A 3 14.17 0.71 -14.44
CA LYS A 3 13.66 0.63 -13.05
C LYS A 3 12.14 0.44 -12.93
N ASN A 4 11.43 0.24 -14.04
CA ASN A 4 9.95 0.20 -14.05
C ASN A 4 9.36 -1.19 -14.31
N TYR A 5 10.17 -2.24 -14.29
CA TYR A 5 9.69 -3.59 -14.54
C TYR A 5 9.26 -4.27 -13.25
N VAL A 6 8.17 -5.04 -13.34
CA VAL A 6 7.85 -6.04 -12.32
C VAL A 6 8.88 -7.17 -12.45
N GLN A 7 9.41 -7.59 -11.30
CA GLN A 7 10.46 -8.60 -11.23
C GLN A 7 9.88 -9.88 -10.65
N VAL A 8 10.00 -10.97 -11.41
CA VAL A 8 9.69 -12.32 -10.95
C VAL A 8 10.99 -13.04 -10.68
N LYS A 9 11.22 -13.38 -9.42
CA LYS A 9 12.39 -14.14 -8.98
C LYS A 9 11.98 -15.59 -8.72
N ILE A 10 12.58 -16.50 -9.48
CA ILE A 10 12.37 -17.94 -9.32
C ILE A 10 13.37 -18.47 -8.31
N LEU A 11 12.85 -19.09 -7.25
CA LEU A 11 13.58 -19.72 -6.16
C LEU A 11 13.38 -21.24 -6.24
N LYS A 12 14.40 -21.99 -6.67
CA LYS A 12 14.36 -23.45 -6.59
C LYS A 12 14.63 -23.92 -5.16
N ALA A 13 13.73 -24.70 -4.59
CA ALA A 13 13.96 -25.38 -3.33
C ALA A 13 14.49 -26.80 -3.57
N GLU A 14 15.21 -27.36 -2.59
CA GLU A 14 15.83 -28.69 -2.67
C GLU A 14 14.80 -29.83 -2.76
N ASN A 15 13.56 -29.58 -2.32
CA ASN A 15 12.46 -30.54 -2.28
C ASN A 15 11.66 -30.66 -3.60
N ARG A 16 12.18 -30.14 -4.72
CA ARG A 16 11.52 -30.05 -6.05
C ARG A 16 10.34 -29.06 -6.14
N GLU A 17 9.93 -28.39 -5.06
CA GLU A 17 8.99 -27.27 -5.16
C GLU A 17 9.72 -26.04 -5.72
N THR A 18 9.14 -25.43 -6.75
CA THR A 18 9.64 -24.14 -7.25
C THR A 18 8.80 -23.03 -6.61
N LYS A 19 9.46 -22.13 -5.89
CA LYS A 19 8.82 -20.98 -5.25
C LYS A 19 9.14 -19.72 -6.03
N GLY A 20 8.21 -18.77 -6.01
CA GLY A 20 8.37 -17.48 -6.66
C GLY A 20 8.30 -16.32 -5.66
N GLU A 21 9.01 -15.26 -5.98
CA GLU A 21 8.83 -13.94 -5.39
C GLU A 21 8.53 -12.93 -6.50
N LEU A 22 7.47 -12.15 -6.34
CA LEU A 22 7.14 -11.07 -7.24
C LEU A 22 7.23 -9.74 -6.50
N ASN A 23 8.05 -8.84 -7.02
CA ASN A 23 8.26 -7.49 -6.49
C ASN A 23 8.03 -6.45 -7.58
N SER A 24 7.57 -5.26 -7.18
CA SER A 24 7.28 -4.17 -8.10
C SER A 24 7.59 -2.80 -7.50
N PRO A 25 8.10 -1.84 -8.30
CA PRO A 25 8.20 -0.44 -7.87
C PRO A 25 6.84 0.20 -7.61
N TYR A 26 5.74 -0.40 -8.10
CA TYR A 26 4.38 0.12 -7.94
C TYR A 26 3.71 -0.29 -6.60
N PHE A 27 4.29 -1.24 -5.87
CA PHE A 27 3.90 -1.61 -4.49
C PHE A 27 5.14 -1.77 -3.58
N PRO A 28 5.94 -0.71 -3.36
CA PRO A 28 7.15 -0.77 -2.55
C PRO A 28 6.89 -1.25 -1.12
N GLY A 29 7.67 -2.24 -0.69
CA GLY A 29 7.52 -2.86 0.62
C GLY A 29 6.49 -4.00 0.64
N ILE A 30 5.92 -4.38 -0.51
CA ILE A 30 5.14 -5.61 -0.65
C ILE A 30 5.89 -6.59 -1.57
N THR A 31 5.99 -7.83 -1.12
CA THR A 31 6.49 -8.97 -1.90
C THR A 31 5.41 -10.03 -1.97
N LEU A 32 5.02 -10.44 -3.18
CA LEU A 32 4.12 -11.58 -3.35
C LEU A 32 4.96 -12.86 -3.35
N HIS A 33 4.49 -13.86 -2.63
CA HIS A 33 5.09 -15.19 -2.54
C HIS A 33 4.10 -16.22 -3.04
N GLY A 34 4.62 -17.21 -3.74
CA GLY A 34 3.78 -18.22 -4.36
C GLY A 34 4.56 -19.42 -4.85
N GLU A 35 3.82 -20.35 -5.44
CA GLU A 35 4.35 -21.50 -6.14
C GLU A 35 4.49 -21.17 -7.62
N ILE A 36 5.53 -21.69 -8.26
CA ILE A 36 5.75 -21.57 -9.69
C ILE A 36 5.66 -22.94 -10.33
N GLU A 37 4.86 -23.04 -11.38
CA GLU A 37 4.81 -24.19 -12.27
C GLU A 37 5.32 -23.75 -13.65
N GLU A 38 6.28 -24.49 -14.21
CA GLU A 38 6.73 -24.29 -15.59
C GLU A 38 5.88 -25.18 -16.50
N THR A 39 5.20 -24.58 -17.48
CA THR A 39 4.40 -25.30 -18.49
C THR A 39 5.03 -25.15 -19.87
N GLU A 40 4.50 -25.83 -20.87
CA GLU A 40 4.93 -25.63 -22.27
C GLU A 40 4.62 -24.20 -22.78
N GLU A 41 3.62 -23.54 -22.18
CA GLU A 41 3.11 -22.23 -22.58
C GLU A 41 3.74 -21.07 -21.80
N GLY A 42 4.45 -21.34 -20.69
CA GLY A 42 5.08 -20.30 -19.89
C GLY A 42 5.26 -20.66 -18.41
N LEU A 43 5.04 -19.68 -17.53
CA LEU A 43 5.17 -19.83 -16.08
C LEU A 43 3.84 -19.49 -15.39
N SER A 44 3.29 -20.41 -14.62
CA SER A 44 2.15 -20.17 -13.75
C SER A 44 2.64 -19.80 -12.36
N PHE A 45 2.19 -18.67 -11.81
CA PHE A 45 2.53 -18.21 -10.46
C PHE A 45 1.27 -18.14 -9.59
N TYR A 46 1.17 -19.08 -8.66
CA TYR A 46 0.08 -19.19 -7.70
C TYR A 46 0.44 -18.44 -6.43
N ILE A 47 -0.12 -17.24 -6.26
CA ILE A 47 0.10 -16.40 -5.08
C ILE A 47 -0.58 -17.09 -3.89
N THR A 48 0.20 -17.35 -2.84
CA THR A 48 -0.30 -17.96 -1.59
C THR A 48 -0.17 -17.01 -0.41
N ARG A 49 0.74 -16.04 -0.48
CA ARG A 49 1.02 -15.14 0.63
C ARG A 49 1.65 -13.85 0.13
N ILE A 50 1.47 -12.78 0.88
CA ILE A 50 2.22 -11.55 0.71
C ILE A 50 3.00 -11.21 1.97
N ARG A 51 4.20 -10.67 1.80
CA ARG A 51 4.96 -10.04 2.88
C ARG A 51 4.87 -8.53 2.72
N MET A 52 4.45 -7.85 3.77
CA MET A 52 4.47 -6.39 3.86
C MET A 52 5.55 -5.96 4.83
N PHE A 53 6.50 -5.16 4.37
CA PHE A 53 7.58 -4.63 5.18
C PHE A 53 7.73 -3.12 4.95
N THR A 54 7.75 -2.36 6.03
CA THR A 54 8.15 -0.95 6.01
C THR A 54 9.04 -0.64 7.19
N ASN A 55 10.01 0.24 6.99
CA ASN A 55 10.91 0.73 8.02
C ASN A 55 10.96 2.25 7.99
N TRP A 56 11.14 2.85 9.16
CA TRP A 56 11.35 4.28 9.36
C TRP A 56 12.46 4.46 10.40
N PRO A 57 13.00 5.68 10.60
CA PRO A 57 14.16 5.89 11.49
C PRO A 57 13.98 5.34 12.90
N GLN A 58 12.74 5.24 13.37
CA GLN A 58 12.37 4.83 14.72
C GLN A 58 11.56 3.53 14.76
N GLY A 59 11.62 2.68 13.73
CA GLY A 59 10.85 1.45 13.78
C GLY A 59 10.67 0.73 12.47
N TRP A 60 9.88 -0.34 12.52
CA TRP A 60 9.51 -1.12 11.36
C TRP A 60 8.21 -1.88 11.62
N THR A 61 7.54 -2.27 10.55
CA THR A 61 6.38 -3.17 10.54
C THR A 61 6.67 -4.29 9.55
N ASP A 62 6.57 -5.55 9.98
CA ASP A 62 6.69 -6.74 9.12
C ASP A 62 5.42 -7.58 9.30
N ALA A 63 4.77 -7.92 8.20
CA ALA A 63 3.51 -8.66 8.20
C ALA A 63 3.52 -9.72 7.11
N TYR A 64 2.90 -10.86 7.41
CA TYR A 64 2.56 -11.88 6.44
C TYR A 64 1.05 -11.98 6.35
N TYR A 65 0.53 -11.83 5.13
CA TYR A 65 -0.88 -11.90 4.82
C TYR A 65 -1.12 -13.11 3.91
N GLU A 66 -2.08 -13.94 4.26
CA GLU A 66 -2.54 -15.03 3.39
C GLU A 66 -3.29 -14.41 2.19
N ALA A 67 -2.95 -14.86 0.99
CA ALA A 67 -3.48 -14.31 -0.24
C ALA A 67 -3.74 -15.43 -1.26
N SER A 68 -4.62 -15.16 -2.21
CA SER A 68 -4.81 -16.00 -3.39
C SER A 68 -4.76 -15.16 -4.64
N GLY A 69 -4.36 -15.76 -5.75
CA GLY A 69 -4.33 -15.16 -7.06
C GLY A 69 -3.45 -15.99 -7.98
N HIS A 70 -3.69 -15.90 -9.28
CA HIS A 70 -2.96 -16.68 -10.27
C HIS A 70 -2.55 -15.78 -11.42
N ILE A 71 -1.25 -15.73 -11.68
CA ILE A 71 -0.65 -14.95 -12.75
C ILE A 71 0.06 -15.91 -13.69
N VAL A 72 -0.30 -15.88 -14.97
CA VAL A 72 0.37 -16.63 -16.04
C VAL A 72 1.31 -15.69 -16.77
N PHE A 73 2.58 -16.08 -16.87
CA PHE A 73 3.58 -15.37 -17.65
C PHE A 73 3.86 -16.12 -18.95
N GLN A 74 3.78 -15.44 -20.08
CA GLN A 74 4.03 -16.01 -21.40
C GLN A 74 5.18 -15.28 -22.09
N GLU A 75 6.03 -16.02 -22.80
CA GLU A 75 7.12 -15.42 -23.59
C GLU A 75 6.65 -15.19 -25.04
N GLN A 76 6.63 -13.92 -25.46
CA GLN A 76 6.26 -13.51 -26.81
C GLN A 76 7.29 -12.50 -27.35
N ASN A 77 7.91 -12.80 -28.50
CA ASN A 77 8.91 -11.93 -29.14
C ASN A 77 10.06 -11.50 -28.18
N ASP A 78 10.65 -12.46 -27.46
CA ASP A 78 11.71 -12.24 -26.45
C ASP A 78 11.29 -11.34 -25.28
N GLN A 79 9.98 -11.19 -25.04
CA GLN A 79 9.42 -10.43 -23.92
C GLN A 79 8.45 -11.29 -23.12
N TRP A 80 8.52 -11.20 -21.80
CA TRP A 80 7.54 -11.84 -20.92
C TRP A 80 6.33 -10.91 -20.76
N THR A 81 5.14 -11.39 -21.09
CA THR A 81 3.86 -10.78 -20.74
C THR A 81 3.28 -11.49 -19.51
N ALA A 82 2.32 -10.85 -18.83
CA ALA A 82 1.56 -11.49 -17.78
C ALA A 82 0.06 -11.25 -17.95
N GLU A 83 -0.71 -12.23 -17.51
CA GLU A 83 -2.17 -12.19 -17.43
C GLU A 83 -2.58 -12.75 -16.08
N THR A 84 -3.54 -12.10 -15.44
CA THR A 84 -4.12 -12.57 -14.18
C THR A 84 -5.40 -13.34 -14.50
N THR A 85 -5.41 -14.64 -14.22
CA THR A 85 -6.57 -15.49 -14.54
C THR A 85 -7.55 -15.64 -13.37
N ASP A 86 -7.05 -15.46 -12.15
CA ASP A 86 -7.82 -15.60 -10.92
C ASP A 86 -7.77 -14.29 -10.14
N THR A 87 -8.93 -13.87 -9.60
CA THR A 87 -9.03 -12.66 -8.78
C THR A 87 -8.05 -12.72 -7.60
N PHE A 88 -7.25 -11.66 -7.44
CA PHE A 88 -6.40 -11.50 -6.29
C PHE A 88 -7.22 -11.15 -5.05
N GLU A 89 -7.07 -11.96 -4.00
CA GLU A 89 -7.79 -11.78 -2.74
C GLU A 89 -6.84 -11.83 -1.53
N LEU A 90 -7.19 -11.04 -0.50
CA LEU A 90 -6.48 -10.96 0.77
C LEU A 90 -7.35 -11.51 1.89
N TRP A 91 -6.91 -12.57 2.54
CA TRP A 91 -7.69 -13.29 3.56
C TRP A 91 -7.46 -12.74 4.96
N GLY A 92 -6.24 -12.88 5.49
CA GLY A 92 -5.90 -12.38 6.82
C GLY A 92 -4.41 -12.36 7.11
N ILE A 93 -4.02 -11.61 8.13
CA ILE A 93 -2.63 -11.55 8.61
C ILE A 93 -2.37 -12.80 9.46
N SER A 94 -1.45 -13.65 9.00
CA SER A 94 -1.01 -14.87 9.69
C SER A 94 0.14 -14.63 10.65
N LYS A 95 1.00 -13.63 10.38
CA LYS A 95 2.10 -13.23 11.26
C LYS A 95 2.31 -11.72 11.21
N GLY A 96 2.64 -11.11 12.34
CA GLY A 96 2.96 -9.68 12.42
C GLY A 96 3.95 -9.38 13.53
N GLU A 97 4.93 -8.54 13.23
CA GLU A 97 5.87 -7.99 14.21
C GLU A 97 6.02 -6.49 13.94
N ILE A 98 6.17 -5.71 15.01
CA ILE A 98 6.29 -4.25 14.90
C ILE A 98 7.22 -3.71 15.98
N ARG A 99 8.04 -2.74 15.60
CA ARG A 99 8.95 -2.02 16.49
C ARG A 99 8.63 -0.54 16.47
N TYR A 100 8.55 0.07 17.65
CA TYR A 100 8.46 1.51 17.85
C TYR A 100 9.57 1.94 18.80
N TYR A 101 10.51 2.77 18.35
CA TYR A 101 11.70 3.18 19.09
C TYR A 101 12.44 1.96 19.65
N ASP A 102 12.46 1.80 20.98
CA ASP A 102 13.08 0.67 21.66
C ASP A 102 12.09 -0.44 22.05
N ALA A 103 10.79 -0.25 21.79
CA ALA A 103 9.75 -1.23 22.07
C ALA A 103 9.59 -2.21 20.89
N TYR A 104 9.67 -3.51 21.19
CA TYR A 104 9.52 -4.60 20.24
C TYR A 104 8.28 -5.42 20.58
N PHE A 105 7.39 -5.58 19.61
CA PHE A 105 6.15 -6.34 19.77
C PHE A 105 6.16 -7.53 18.80
N ARG A 106 6.08 -8.74 19.37
CA ARG A 106 6.13 -10.03 18.66
C ARG A 106 5.01 -10.95 19.14
N GLY A 107 4.85 -12.09 18.47
CA GLY A 107 3.79 -13.06 18.79
C GLY A 107 2.41 -12.43 18.63
N ASP A 108 1.49 -12.76 19.54
CA ASP A 108 0.11 -12.29 19.48
C ASP A 108 -0.02 -10.77 19.61
N GLU A 109 0.81 -10.14 20.46
CA GLU A 109 0.80 -8.70 20.63
C GLU A 109 1.28 -7.98 19.36
N GLY A 110 2.37 -8.47 18.76
CA GLY A 110 2.87 -7.96 17.49
C GLY A 110 1.82 -8.10 16.38
N LEU A 111 1.21 -9.29 16.28
CA LEU A 111 0.16 -9.58 15.31
C LEU A 111 -1.02 -8.63 15.47
N TRP A 112 -1.50 -8.39 16.69
CA TRP A 112 -2.62 -7.49 16.95
C TRP A 112 -2.30 -6.05 16.56
N LYS A 113 -1.12 -5.54 16.92
CA LYS A 113 -0.71 -4.17 16.56
C LYS A 113 -0.56 -3.99 15.04
N VAL A 114 -0.01 -4.99 14.35
CA VAL A 114 0.09 -5.00 12.89
C VAL A 114 -1.28 -5.04 12.25
N LYS A 115 -2.18 -5.93 12.71
CA LYS A 115 -3.58 -5.99 12.24
C LYS A 115 -4.27 -4.64 12.36
N ASN A 116 -4.19 -4.00 13.53
CA ASN A 116 -4.79 -2.68 13.73
C ASN A 116 -4.24 -1.63 12.77
N ARG A 117 -2.92 -1.61 12.52
CA ARG A 117 -2.33 -0.69 11.53
C ARG A 117 -2.84 -0.95 10.13
N ILE A 118 -2.76 -2.20 9.66
CA ILE A 118 -3.18 -2.55 8.30
C ILE A 118 -4.68 -2.30 8.12
N ASP A 119 -5.52 -2.59 9.12
CA ASP A 119 -6.96 -2.31 9.07
C ASP A 119 -7.25 -0.80 8.94
N ARG A 120 -6.54 0.05 9.68
CA ARG A 120 -6.66 1.51 9.52
C ARG A 120 -6.25 1.95 8.11
N ILE A 121 -5.14 1.42 7.59
CA ILE A 121 -4.67 1.72 6.23
C ILE A 121 -5.70 1.26 5.18
N ARG A 122 -6.27 0.05 5.32
CA ARG A 122 -7.29 -0.46 4.41
C ARG A 122 -8.56 0.38 4.44
N ARG A 123 -9.01 0.81 5.62
CA ARG A 123 -10.18 1.71 5.77
C ARG A 123 -9.93 3.06 5.11
N LEU A 124 -8.73 3.62 5.27
CA LEU A 124 -8.33 4.85 4.62
C LEU A 124 -8.31 4.71 3.08
N ASN A 125 -7.68 3.66 2.57
CA ASN A 125 -7.60 3.41 1.14
C ASN A 125 -8.98 3.16 0.51
N ARG A 126 -9.87 2.46 1.23
CA ARG A 126 -11.26 2.27 0.79
C ARG A 126 -11.99 3.60 0.66
N PHE A 127 -11.89 4.47 1.66
CA PHE A 127 -12.50 5.81 1.61
C PHE A 127 -12.08 6.58 0.36
N PHE A 128 -10.79 6.55 0.01
CA PHE A 128 -10.33 7.20 -1.21
C PHE A 128 -10.82 6.50 -2.47
N LYS A 129 -10.71 5.17 -2.56
CA LYS A 129 -11.20 4.40 -3.73
C LYS A 129 -12.71 4.60 -3.98
N ASP A 130 -13.51 4.78 -2.93
CA ASP A 130 -14.95 5.04 -3.04
C ASP A 130 -15.24 6.48 -3.49
N ASP A 131 -14.31 7.42 -3.29
CA ASP A 131 -14.39 8.80 -3.78
C ASP A 131 -13.97 8.87 -5.26
N ARG A 132 -14.94 9.10 -6.13
CA ARG A 132 -14.77 9.23 -7.59
C ARG A 132 -13.78 10.32 -8.03
N ARG A 133 -13.37 11.21 -7.13
CA ARG A 133 -12.38 12.26 -7.42
C ARG A 133 -10.95 11.73 -7.38
N THR A 134 -10.69 10.62 -6.70
CA THR A 134 -9.33 10.05 -6.66
C THR A 134 -9.08 9.12 -7.84
N PRO A 135 -7.85 9.09 -8.38
CA PRO A 135 -7.47 8.14 -9.42
C PRO A 135 -7.60 6.68 -8.92
N VAL A 136 -8.07 5.78 -9.78
CA VAL A 136 -8.08 4.33 -9.51
C VAL A 136 -6.65 3.81 -9.23
N PHE A 137 -5.64 4.48 -9.79
CA PHE A 137 -4.23 4.10 -9.70
C PHE A 137 -3.33 5.33 -9.62
N TYR A 138 -2.30 5.25 -8.78
CA TYR A 138 -1.22 6.22 -8.73
C TYR A 138 0.08 5.63 -9.30
N PRO A 139 0.68 6.22 -10.34
CA PRO A 139 1.89 5.68 -10.97
C PRO A 139 3.14 5.77 -10.09
N ASP A 140 3.14 6.68 -9.10
CA ASP A 140 4.25 6.85 -8.19
C ASP A 140 3.79 7.33 -6.79
N LYS A 141 4.59 6.99 -5.78
CA LYS A 141 4.33 7.35 -4.38
C LYS A 141 4.29 8.85 -4.14
N LYS A 142 5.06 9.65 -4.90
CA LYS A 142 5.15 11.10 -4.69
C LYS A 142 3.84 11.78 -5.12
N GLY A 143 3.26 11.35 -6.24
CA GLY A 143 1.94 11.77 -6.69
C GLY A 143 0.86 11.46 -5.67
N PHE A 144 0.82 10.22 -5.18
CA PHE A 144 -0.09 9.79 -4.11
C PHE A 144 0.03 10.66 -2.85
N VAL A 145 1.24 10.81 -2.31
CA VAL A 145 1.47 11.62 -1.09
C VAL A 145 1.10 13.09 -1.30
N ARG A 146 1.39 13.66 -2.47
CA ARG A 146 1.08 15.06 -2.78
C ARG A 146 -0.42 15.33 -2.83
N GLU A 147 -1.24 14.36 -3.20
CA GLU A 147 -2.69 14.51 -3.26
C GLU A 147 -3.35 14.21 -1.91
N ILE A 148 -2.96 13.10 -1.28
CA ILE A 148 -3.65 12.57 -0.10
C ILE A 148 -3.29 13.33 1.19
N VAL A 149 -2.02 13.73 1.37
CA VAL A 149 -1.60 14.39 2.62
C VAL A 149 -2.24 15.77 2.81
N PRO A 150 -2.28 16.69 1.82
CA PRO A 150 -2.96 17.97 2.01
C PRO A 150 -4.47 17.83 2.18
N PHE A 151 -5.07 16.77 1.62
CA PHE A 151 -6.47 16.45 1.88
C PHE A 151 -6.68 16.04 3.33
N LEU A 152 -5.95 15.04 3.83
CA LEU A 152 -6.16 14.56 5.20
C LEU A 152 -5.69 15.54 6.27
N PHE A 153 -4.64 16.31 5.98
CA PHE A 153 -3.92 17.12 6.97
C PHE A 153 -3.68 18.54 6.45
N PRO A 154 -4.72 19.34 6.15
CA PRO A 154 -4.56 20.70 5.68
C PRO A 154 -3.79 21.62 6.65
N GLU A 155 -3.77 21.27 7.94
CA GLU A 155 -3.04 21.91 9.03
C GLU A 155 -1.54 21.65 9.00
N ALA A 156 -1.07 20.62 8.29
CA ALA A 156 0.35 20.30 8.13
C ALA A 156 1.02 21.33 7.19
N LYS A 157 1.10 22.58 7.65
CA LYS A 157 1.48 23.78 6.89
C LYS A 157 2.87 23.70 6.24
N LYS A 158 3.75 22.83 6.73
CA LYS A 158 5.13 22.70 6.26
C LYS A 158 5.27 21.89 4.96
N THR A 159 4.23 21.19 4.52
CA THR A 159 4.37 20.18 3.45
C THR A 159 3.95 20.67 2.06
N PHE A 160 3.10 21.71 1.92
CA PHE A 160 2.53 22.11 0.61
C PHE A 160 2.35 23.62 0.37
N ASN A 161 2.59 24.05 -0.87
CA ASN A 161 2.40 25.42 -1.35
C ASN A 161 0.91 25.82 -1.29
N ILE A 162 0.62 27.08 -0.94
CA ILE A 162 -0.73 27.68 -0.90
C ILE A 162 -1.52 27.44 -2.21
N ILE A 163 -0.83 27.39 -3.34
CA ILE A 163 -1.44 27.18 -4.67
C ILE A 163 -2.03 25.77 -4.81
N GLU A 164 -1.34 24.73 -4.33
CA GLU A 164 -1.80 23.34 -4.40
C GLU A 164 -3.02 23.12 -3.52
N ARG A 165 -3.05 23.76 -2.34
CA ARG A 165 -4.23 23.79 -1.47
C ARG A 165 -5.42 24.41 -2.17
N LYS A 166 -5.28 25.61 -2.74
CA LYS A 166 -6.39 26.29 -3.41
C LYS A 166 -6.98 25.49 -4.57
N ARG A 167 -6.15 24.76 -5.33
CA ARG A 167 -6.63 23.90 -6.42
C ARG A 167 -7.48 22.74 -5.90
N LEU A 168 -6.97 21.96 -4.94
CA LEU A 168 -7.68 20.84 -4.30
C LEU A 168 -9.01 21.28 -3.67
N PHE A 169 -9.04 22.48 -3.08
CA PHE A 169 -10.23 23.03 -2.43
C PHE A 169 -11.21 23.68 -3.43
N SER A 170 -10.73 24.22 -4.55
CA SER A 170 -11.59 24.79 -5.60
C SER A 170 -12.36 23.72 -6.39
N GLU A 171 -11.79 22.52 -6.53
CA GLU A 171 -12.45 21.40 -7.23
C GLU A 171 -13.46 20.66 -6.33
N THR A 172 -13.38 20.86 -5.00
CA THR A 172 -14.23 20.17 -4.03
C THR A 172 -15.34 21.04 -3.43
N ASN A 173 -15.41 22.34 -3.75
CA ASN A 173 -16.24 23.35 -3.06
C ASN A 173 -15.99 23.43 -1.54
N LEU A 174 -14.95 22.79 -1.05
CA LEU A 174 -14.56 22.79 0.35
C LEU A 174 -13.61 23.94 0.55
N LEU A 175 -14.11 25.15 0.82
CA LEU A 175 -13.24 26.16 1.40
C LEU A 175 -12.83 25.62 2.77
N TYR A 176 -11.55 25.21 2.91
CA TYR A 176 -10.92 25.10 4.22
C TYR A 176 -10.88 26.53 4.78
N ASP A 177 -11.99 26.94 5.36
CA ASP A 177 -12.03 28.13 6.18
C ASP A 177 -11.26 27.79 7.45
N GLN A 178 -10.27 28.61 7.79
CA GLN A 178 -9.54 28.46 9.05
C GLN A 178 -10.40 28.88 10.25
N SER A 179 -11.71 29.05 10.05
CA SER A 179 -12.64 29.61 11.00
C SER A 179 -13.08 28.58 12.04
N GLU A 180 -12.89 29.00 13.30
CA GLU A 180 -13.70 28.74 14.51
C GLU A 180 -14.00 27.29 14.99
N GLY A 181 -13.61 26.25 14.26
CA GLY A 181 -13.76 24.87 14.72
C GLY A 181 -12.92 24.53 15.96
N GLU A 182 -13.40 23.59 16.78
CA GLU A 182 -12.63 23.09 17.94
C GLU A 182 -11.32 22.43 17.46
N MET A 183 -10.22 22.78 18.15
CA MET A 183 -8.89 22.27 17.85
C MET A 183 -8.47 21.28 18.93
N VAL A 184 -8.12 20.06 18.53
CA VAL A 184 -7.62 19.02 19.44
C VAL A 184 -6.15 18.70 19.17
N GLU A 185 -5.35 18.54 20.21
CA GLU A 185 -3.94 18.16 20.07
C GLU A 185 -3.80 16.65 19.86
N GLY A 186 -3.01 16.25 18.85
CA GLY A 186 -2.69 14.86 18.58
C GLY A 186 -1.40 14.73 17.76
N ALA A 187 -0.50 13.84 18.16
CA ALA A 187 0.78 13.59 17.47
C ALA A 187 1.61 14.87 17.19
N SER A 188 1.65 15.81 18.14
CA SER A 188 2.38 17.10 18.04
C SER A 188 1.80 18.11 17.03
N LEU A 189 0.56 17.90 16.60
CA LEU A 189 -0.19 18.82 15.73
C LEU A 189 -1.55 19.12 16.36
N PHE A 190 -2.19 20.19 15.89
CA PHE A 190 -3.56 20.52 16.25
C PHE A 190 -4.48 20.22 15.07
N TRP A 191 -5.56 19.50 15.33
CA TRP A 191 -6.52 19.03 14.34
C TRP A 191 -7.84 19.78 14.48
N ASN A 192 -8.35 20.33 13.39
CA ASN A 192 -9.69 20.88 13.35
C ASN A 192 -10.70 19.71 13.33
N THR A 193 -11.50 19.56 14.38
CA THR A 193 -12.47 18.46 14.52
C THR A 193 -13.69 18.66 13.62
N GLU A 194 -14.11 19.91 13.40
CA GLU A 194 -15.18 20.25 12.48
C GLU A 194 -14.81 19.84 11.04
N TYR A 195 -13.55 20.04 10.63
CA TYR A 195 -13.06 19.54 9.36
C TYR A 195 -13.22 18.01 9.26
N SER A 196 -12.79 17.27 10.29
CA SER A 196 -12.94 15.81 10.31
C SER A 196 -14.41 15.40 10.16
N GLN A 197 -15.32 16.04 10.89
CA GLN A 197 -16.76 15.74 10.87
C GLN A 197 -17.40 16.00 9.51
N ASN A 198 -16.97 17.05 8.81
CA ASN A 198 -17.55 17.44 7.54
C ASN A 198 -16.98 16.65 6.34
N ILE A 199 -15.74 16.19 6.43
CA ILE A 199 -15.01 15.62 5.28
C ILE A 199 -14.82 14.10 5.37
N LEU A 200 -14.58 13.58 6.58
CA LEU A 200 -14.22 12.19 6.77
C LEU A 200 -15.41 11.35 7.22
N PRO A 201 -15.44 10.06 6.86
CA PRO A 201 -16.43 9.15 7.37
C PRO A 201 -16.18 8.89 8.86
N GLU A 202 -17.25 8.55 9.60
CA GLU A 202 -17.26 8.41 11.07
C GLU A 202 -16.10 7.56 11.61
N GLN A 203 -15.76 6.46 10.94
CA GLN A 203 -14.68 5.56 11.35
C GLN A 203 -13.26 6.14 11.26
N LEU A 204 -13.05 7.23 10.48
CA LEU A 204 -11.75 7.86 10.31
C LEU A 204 -11.57 9.11 11.17
N ILE A 205 -12.66 9.74 11.62
CA ILE A 205 -12.65 10.93 12.49
C ILE A 205 -11.76 10.74 13.72
N PRO A 206 -11.97 9.74 14.61
CA PRO A 206 -11.15 9.59 15.81
C PRO A 206 -9.69 9.24 15.50
N LEU A 207 -9.43 8.62 14.34
CA LEU A 207 -8.08 8.28 13.90
C LEU A 207 -7.32 9.52 13.43
N ARG A 208 -8.01 10.45 12.75
CA ARG A 208 -7.44 11.74 12.37
C ARG A 208 -7.21 12.61 13.59
N ASP A 209 -8.23 12.81 14.41
CA ASP A 209 -8.24 13.76 15.52
C ASP A 209 -7.27 13.36 16.65
N SER A 210 -6.96 12.06 16.79
CA SER A 210 -5.90 11.59 17.68
C SER A 210 -4.48 11.75 17.12
N GLY A 211 -4.32 12.15 15.85
CA GLY A 211 -3.06 12.15 15.12
C GLY A 211 -2.57 10.75 14.70
N THR A 212 -3.40 9.71 14.85
CA THR A 212 -3.03 8.33 14.49
C THR A 212 -2.80 8.19 12.98
N LEU A 213 -3.66 8.77 12.14
CA LEU A 213 -3.47 8.74 10.69
C LEU A 213 -2.19 9.45 10.27
N TRP A 214 -1.88 10.61 10.88
CA TRP A 214 -0.65 11.34 10.61
C TRP A 214 0.59 10.47 10.88
N ARG A 215 0.62 9.80 12.04
CA ARG A 215 1.69 8.86 12.40
C ARG A 215 1.80 7.71 11.39
N ASP A 216 0.68 7.10 10.99
CA ASP A 216 0.71 6.02 10.00
C ASP A 216 1.25 6.52 8.64
N PHE A 217 1.02 7.78 8.24
CA PHE A 217 1.65 8.36 7.05
C PHE A 217 3.16 8.54 7.21
N GLU A 218 3.62 9.10 8.33
CA GLU A 218 5.04 9.30 8.59
C GLU A 218 5.81 7.98 8.63
N GLU A 219 5.22 6.94 9.22
CA GLU A 219 5.89 5.66 9.46
C GLU A 219 5.68 4.64 8.32
N ALA A 220 4.55 4.71 7.61
CA ALA A 220 4.09 3.66 6.70
C ALA A 220 3.48 4.18 5.39
N SER A 221 3.75 5.41 4.96
CA SER A 221 3.28 5.93 3.65
C SER A 221 3.57 5.01 2.45
N GLY A 222 4.66 4.23 2.51
CA GLY A 222 4.97 3.23 1.48
C GLY A 222 3.95 2.09 1.44
N LEU A 223 3.52 1.58 2.60
CA LEU A 223 2.47 0.56 2.67
C LEU A 223 1.10 1.12 2.34
N ILE A 224 0.79 2.36 2.74
CA ILE A 224 -0.48 3.01 2.38
C ILE A 224 -0.61 3.07 0.86
N TYR A 225 0.41 3.63 0.18
CA TYR A 225 0.48 3.68 -1.28
C TYR A 225 0.41 2.29 -1.92
N SER A 226 1.20 1.33 -1.42
CA SER A 226 1.24 -0.01 -2.00
C SER A 226 -0.10 -0.73 -1.88
N LEU A 227 -0.76 -0.66 -0.73
CA LEU A 227 -2.07 -1.26 -0.51
C LEU A 227 -3.18 -0.56 -1.30
N TYR A 228 -3.01 0.72 -1.62
CA TYR A 228 -3.95 1.43 -2.48
C TYR A 228 -3.93 0.84 -3.89
N ASN A 229 -2.73 0.69 -4.45
CA ASN A 229 -2.56 0.22 -5.82
C ASN A 229 -2.62 -1.31 -5.98
N LEU A 230 -2.31 -2.10 -4.95
CA LEU A 230 -2.02 -3.53 -5.06
C LEU A 230 -3.06 -4.32 -5.86
N GLU A 231 -4.33 -4.16 -5.50
CA GLU A 231 -5.44 -4.87 -6.14
C GLU A 231 -5.57 -4.53 -7.62
N TYR A 232 -5.56 -3.24 -7.97
CA TYR A 232 -5.58 -2.79 -9.37
C TYR A 232 -4.35 -3.29 -10.13
N ILE A 233 -3.18 -3.29 -9.48
CA ILE A 233 -1.97 -3.73 -10.14
C ILE A 233 -2.07 -5.20 -10.51
N VAL A 234 -2.43 -6.05 -9.54
CA VAL A 234 -2.47 -7.49 -9.76
C VAL A 234 -3.64 -7.88 -10.65
N ASN A 235 -4.83 -7.30 -10.49
CA ASN A 235 -6.00 -7.72 -11.25
C ASN A 235 -6.07 -7.12 -12.67
N ASP A 236 -5.67 -5.85 -12.84
CA ASP A 236 -5.96 -5.11 -14.08
C ASP A 236 -4.70 -4.64 -14.81
N TRP A 237 -3.72 -4.10 -14.08
CA TRP A 237 -2.60 -3.39 -14.71
C TRP A 237 -1.54 -4.31 -15.30
N MET A 238 -1.39 -5.53 -14.78
CA MET A 238 -0.38 -6.48 -15.25
C MET A 238 -0.61 -6.94 -16.69
N GLU A 239 -1.85 -6.88 -17.17
CA GLU A 239 -2.23 -7.31 -18.52
C GLU A 239 -1.44 -6.52 -19.59
N GLY A 240 -0.72 -7.26 -20.44
CA GLY A 240 0.06 -6.68 -21.54
C GLY A 240 1.30 -5.88 -21.12
N LYS A 241 1.76 -5.99 -19.86
CA LYS A 241 3.03 -5.39 -19.43
C LYS A 241 4.21 -6.31 -19.73
N ILE A 242 5.40 -5.71 -19.80
CA ILE A 242 6.66 -6.44 -20.00
C ILE A 242 7.24 -6.76 -18.62
N PHE A 243 7.69 -7.99 -18.44
CA PHE A 243 8.26 -8.50 -17.20
C PHE A 243 9.71 -8.93 -17.39
N SER A 244 10.47 -8.90 -16.30
CA SER A 244 11.81 -9.49 -16.25
C SER A 244 11.81 -10.67 -15.30
N THR A 245 12.33 -11.80 -15.76
CA THR A 245 12.49 -13.00 -14.95
C THR A 245 13.95 -13.13 -14.53
N THR A 246 14.19 -13.46 -13.27
CA THR A 246 15.54 -13.77 -12.78
C THR A 246 15.53 -15.13 -12.09
N ARG A 247 16.36 -16.04 -12.59
CA ARG A 247 16.55 -17.36 -11.98
C ARG A 247 17.70 -17.29 -10.98
N SER A 248 17.39 -17.51 -9.70
CA SER A 248 18.43 -17.65 -8.67
C SER A 248 18.80 -19.13 -8.55
N ARG A 249 20.07 -19.48 -8.80
CA ARG A 249 20.62 -20.74 -8.30
C ARG A 249 20.95 -20.53 -6.82
N LYS A 250 20.41 -21.38 -5.95
CA LYS A 250 20.93 -21.51 -4.58
C LYS A 250 22.17 -22.38 -4.62
#